data_AF-X1P2I7-F1
#
_entry.id   AF-X1P2I7-F1
#
_cell.length_a   1.000
_cell.length_b   1.000
_cell.length_c   1.000
_cell.angle_alpha   90.00
_cell.angle_beta   90.00
_cell.angle_gamma   90.00
#
_symmetry.space_group_name_H-M   'P 1'
#
loop_
_entity.id
_entity.type
_entity.pdbx_description
1 polymer ?
#
loop_
_entity_poly.entity_id
_entity_poly.type
_entity_poly.pdbx_seq_one_letter_code
_entity_poly.pdbx_strand_id
1 'polypeptide(L)'
;SVIEINGQNYEMTMANLIDIYLISNQEAGIRHLTKGGLVIEGVETGALSEEQVGLLRQRVEDNPKAKKIVDSILEIGELIWKPSINQVSQRLEGKEIATEPDWWGLEVYMPKRLAGKTRMGKLGQFGVNLIEDKGILKDRTRSTAPLVLRDALRRFSVFESAIAEYAGMAEASRTSRTLLNDPTIATALDQKGYNEVRK
;
A
#
# COMPACT_ATOMS: atom_id res chain seq x y z
N SER A 1 -16.27 14.04 12.82
CA SER A 1 -16.36 14.02 14.29
C SER A 1 -14.98 14.29 14.86
N VAL A 2 -14.90 14.98 15.99
CA VAL A 2 -13.63 15.18 16.69
C VAL A 2 -13.33 13.93 17.51
N ILE A 3 -12.08 13.48 17.46
CA ILE A 3 -11.58 12.27 18.12
C ILE A 3 -10.29 12.62 18.85
N GLU A 4 -10.24 12.31 20.14
CA GLU A 4 -9.04 12.47 20.94
C GLU A 4 -8.14 11.24 20.81
N ILE A 5 -6.89 11.42 20.39
CA ILE A 5 -5.84 10.41 20.36
C ILE A 5 -4.61 11.01 21.04
N ASN A 6 -4.10 10.35 22.08
CA ASN A 6 -2.91 10.76 22.81
C ASN A 6 -2.94 12.23 23.28
N GLY A 7 -4.09 12.70 23.76
CA GLY A 7 -4.29 14.07 24.23
C GLY A 7 -4.41 15.12 23.12
N GLN A 8 -4.50 14.71 21.86
CA GLN A 8 -4.68 15.59 20.71
C GLN A 8 -5.99 15.30 20.00
N ASN A 9 -6.67 16.36 19.58
CA ASN A 9 -7.93 16.28 18.85
C ASN A 9 -7.69 16.23 17.34
N TYR A 10 -8.28 15.23 16.70
CA TYR A 10 -8.24 15.03 15.27
C TYR A 10 -9.66 15.06 14.70
N GLU A 11 -9.86 15.80 13.62
CA GLU A 11 -11.10 15.74 12.85
C GLU A 11 -11.06 14.50 11.95
N MET A 12 -12.02 13.60 12.14
CA MET A 12 -12.12 12.39 11.36
C MET A 12 -13.53 12.23 10.78
N THR A 13 -13.59 11.81 9.53
CA THR A 13 -14.85 11.38 8.91
C THR A 13 -15.13 9.92 9.26
N MET A 14 -16.36 9.46 9.00
CA MET A 14 -16.68 8.03 9.11
C MET A 14 -15.84 7.19 8.14
N ALA A 15 -15.47 7.73 6.98
CA ALA A 15 -14.59 7.04 6.03
C ALA A 15 -13.17 6.84 6.58
N ASN A 16 -12.67 7.75 7.44
CA ASN A 16 -11.40 7.54 8.11
C ASN A 16 -11.51 6.46 9.19
N LEU A 17 -12.61 6.44 9.95
CA LEU A 17 -12.86 5.40 10.95
C LEU A 17 -12.97 4.01 10.30
N ILE A 18 -13.62 3.91 9.13
CA ILE A 18 -13.67 2.68 8.33
C ILE A 18 -12.26 2.24 7.92
N ASP A 19 -11.37 3.15 7.51
CA ASP A 19 -9.98 2.81 7.16
C ASP A 19 -9.24 2.21 8.37
N ILE A 20 -9.39 2.81 9.55
CA ILE A 20 -8.83 2.28 10.81
C ILE A 20 -9.40 0.90 11.14
N TYR A 21 -10.71 0.70 10.93
CA TYR A 21 -11.35 -0.60 11.15
C TYR A 21 -10.75 -1.68 10.25
N LEU A 22 -10.65 -1.40 8.94
CA LEU A 22 -10.08 -2.32 7.95
C LEU A 22 -8.60 -2.62 8.24
N ILE A 23 -7.82 -1.60 8.59
CA ILE A 23 -6.42 -1.76 9.02
C ILE A 23 -6.34 -2.66 10.26
N SER A 24 -7.21 -2.48 11.25
CA SER A 24 -7.13 -3.19 12.53
C SER A 24 -7.68 -4.62 12.50
N ASN A 25 -8.29 -5.08 11.40
CA ASN A 25 -8.70 -6.48 11.27
C ASN A 25 -7.55 -7.47 11.02
N GLN A 26 -6.37 -6.95 10.65
CA GLN A 26 -5.20 -7.74 10.28
C GLN A 26 -4.05 -7.53 11.27
N GLU A 27 -3.27 -8.57 11.53
CA GLU A 27 -2.23 -8.56 12.57
C GLU A 27 -1.16 -7.51 12.27
N ALA A 28 -0.73 -7.43 11.01
CA ALA A 28 0.19 -6.39 10.57
C ALA A 28 -0.34 -4.99 10.85
N GLY A 29 -1.63 -4.72 10.60
CA GLY A 29 -2.21 -3.41 10.81
C GLY A 29 -2.28 -3.05 12.29
N ILE A 30 -2.70 -3.98 13.16
CA ILE A 30 -2.65 -3.79 14.62
C ILE A 30 -1.22 -3.45 15.07
N ARG A 31 -0.23 -4.22 14.61
CA ARG A 31 1.18 -3.96 14.95
C ARG A 31 1.63 -2.56 14.58
N HIS A 32 1.21 -2.05 13.43
CA HIS A 32 1.53 -0.68 13.03
C HIS A 32 0.80 0.35 13.90
N LEU A 33 -0.48 0.15 14.19
CA LEU A 33 -1.27 1.05 15.04
C LEU A 33 -0.70 1.14 16.47
N THR A 34 -0.35 0.00 17.07
CA THR A 34 0.07 -0.07 18.48
C THR A 34 1.55 0.19 18.71
N LYS A 35 2.39 0.19 17.65
CA LYS A 35 3.83 0.47 17.77
C LYS A 35 4.27 1.75 17.06
N GLY A 36 3.59 2.15 15.99
CA GLY A 36 3.92 3.33 15.19
C GLY A 36 2.87 4.42 15.22
N GLY A 37 1.60 4.03 15.20
CA GLY A 37 0.46 4.94 15.14
C GLY A 37 -0.02 5.24 13.74
N LEU A 38 -0.62 6.41 13.59
CA LEU A 38 -1.19 6.93 12.35
C LEU A 38 -0.50 8.24 11.97
N VAL A 39 -0.57 8.57 10.68
CA VAL A 39 -0.30 9.91 10.15
C VAL A 39 -1.61 10.48 9.65
N ILE A 40 -2.08 11.52 10.31
CA ILE A 40 -3.36 12.19 10.05
C ILE A 40 -3.03 13.60 9.59
N GLU A 41 -3.34 13.89 8.33
CA GLU A 41 -3.05 15.21 7.70
C GLU A 41 -1.58 15.66 7.84
N GLY A 42 -0.65 14.70 7.89
CA GLY A 42 0.79 14.95 8.02
C GLY A 42 1.30 15.02 9.46
N VAL A 43 0.42 14.85 10.45
CA VAL A 43 0.78 14.79 11.88
C VAL A 43 0.82 13.33 12.33
N GLU A 44 1.94 12.90 12.91
CA GLU A 44 2.07 11.57 13.50
C GLU A 44 1.40 11.54 14.88
N THR A 45 0.51 10.57 15.12
CA THR A 45 -0.22 10.43 16.39
C THR A 45 0.64 9.79 17.49
N GLY A 46 1.73 9.10 17.10
CA GLY A 46 2.38 8.10 17.93
C GLY A 46 1.52 6.84 18.10
N ALA A 47 2.08 5.83 18.78
CA ALA A 47 1.40 4.56 19.04
C ALA A 47 0.03 4.75 19.72
N LEU A 48 -0.96 3.97 19.28
CA LEU A 48 -2.28 3.91 19.92
C LEU A 48 -2.31 2.77 20.93
N SER A 49 -3.01 2.96 22.05
CA SER A 49 -3.33 1.86 22.96
C SER A 49 -4.38 0.93 22.34
N GLU A 50 -4.45 -0.31 22.82
CA GLU A 50 -5.47 -1.27 22.37
C GLU A 50 -6.89 -0.77 22.67
N GLU A 51 -7.08 -0.08 23.80
CA GLU A 51 -8.35 0.55 24.15
C GLU A 51 -8.73 1.66 23.17
N GLN A 52 -7.76 2.50 22.75
CA GLN A 52 -8.00 3.53 21.74
C GLN A 52 -8.40 2.90 20.40
N VAL A 53 -7.71 1.85 19.97
CA VAL A 53 -8.07 1.12 18.74
C VAL A 53 -9.47 0.53 18.86
N GLY A 54 -9.79 -0.11 20.00
CA GLY A 54 -11.10 -0.67 20.29
C GLY A 54 -12.22 0.37 20.25
N LEU A 55 -12.02 1.55 20.84
CA LEU A 55 -12.99 2.65 20.81
C LEU A 55 -13.25 3.17 19.39
N LEU A 56 -12.19 3.28 18.57
CA LEU A 56 -12.33 3.69 17.16
C LEU A 56 -13.11 2.66 16.36
N ARG A 57 -12.85 1.37 16.60
CA ARG A 57 -13.58 0.27 15.97
C ARG A 57 -15.05 0.27 16.37
N GLN A 58 -15.34 0.45 17.65
CA GLN A 58 -16.71 0.47 18.17
C GLN A 58 -17.58 1.52 17.46
N ARG A 59 -17.03 2.69 17.12
CA ARG A 59 -17.79 3.72 16.39
C ARG A 59 -18.24 3.30 14.99
N VAL A 60 -17.51 2.39 14.35
CA VAL A 60 -17.90 1.80 13.07
C VAL A 60 -18.96 0.73 13.29
N GLU A 61 -18.83 -0.09 14.33
CA GLU A 61 -19.78 -1.15 14.71
C GLU A 61 -21.14 -0.58 15.13
N ASP A 62 -21.14 0.53 15.87
CA ASP A 62 -22.35 1.26 16.29
C ASP A 62 -23.11 1.90 15.12
N ASN A 63 -22.51 1.93 13.92
CA ASN A 63 -23.13 2.46 12.72
C ASN A 63 -23.39 1.33 11.70
N PRO A 64 -24.64 0.82 11.60
CA PRO A 64 -24.96 -0.30 10.71
C PRO A 64 -24.62 -0.05 9.24
N LYS A 65 -24.68 1.20 8.77
CA LYS A 65 -24.33 1.55 7.38
C LYS A 65 -22.82 1.47 7.17
N ALA A 66 -22.04 1.98 8.11
CA ALA A 66 -20.58 1.90 8.06
C ALA A 66 -20.10 0.45 8.15
N LYS A 67 -20.68 -0.34 9.06
CA LYS A 67 -20.37 -1.76 9.18
C LYS A 67 -20.68 -2.54 7.89
N LYS A 68 -21.82 -2.26 7.24
CA LYS A 68 -22.15 -2.88 5.95
C LYS A 68 -21.12 -2.55 4.86
N ILE A 69 -20.60 -1.33 4.84
CA ILE A 69 -19.52 -0.93 3.90
C ILE A 69 -18.25 -1.74 4.18
N VAL A 70 -17.83 -1.82 5.44
CA VAL A 70 -16.68 -2.64 5.86
C VAL A 70 -16.84 -4.07 5.38
N ASP A 71 -17.98 -4.70 5.67
CA ASP A 71 -18.22 -6.10 5.36
C ASP A 71 -18.15 -6.37 3.85
N SER A 72 -18.72 -5.48 3.03
CA SER A 72 -18.59 -5.57 1.58
C SER A 72 -17.15 -5.38 1.08
N ILE A 73 -16.38 -4.48 1.69
CA ILE A 73 -14.97 -4.29 1.32
C ILE A 73 -14.14 -5.53 1.67
N LEU A 74 -14.35 -6.11 2.84
CA LEU A 74 -13.64 -7.33 3.27
C LEU A 74 -14.00 -8.52 2.39
N GLU A 75 -15.28 -8.68 2.04
CA GLU A 75 -15.74 -9.72 1.12
C GLU A 75 -15.06 -9.58 -0.25
N ILE A 76 -14.99 -8.37 -0.81
CA ILE A 76 -14.25 -8.09 -2.05
C ILE A 76 -12.76 -8.39 -1.88
N GLY A 77 -12.18 -7.99 -0.75
CA GLY A 77 -10.78 -8.24 -0.40
C GLY A 77 -10.42 -9.71 -0.45
N GLU A 78 -11.22 -10.56 0.19
CA GLU A 78 -10.97 -12.01 0.27
C GLU A 78 -11.37 -12.77 -1.00
N LEU A 79 -12.48 -12.41 -1.65
CA LEU A 79 -12.99 -13.16 -2.80
C LEU A 79 -12.37 -12.74 -4.14
N ILE A 80 -11.90 -11.49 -4.25
CA ILE A 80 -11.46 -10.92 -5.53
C ILE A 80 -10.00 -10.49 -5.46
N TRP A 81 -9.67 -9.56 -4.56
CA TRP A 81 -8.36 -8.91 -4.56
C TRP A 81 -7.23 -9.86 -4.19
N LYS A 82 -7.34 -10.53 -3.04
CA LYS A 82 -6.32 -11.42 -2.52
C LYS A 82 -6.01 -12.58 -3.49
N PRO A 83 -7.00 -13.30 -4.06
CA PRO A 83 -6.75 -14.30 -5.09
C PRO A 83 -6.05 -13.72 -6.33
N SER A 84 -6.48 -12.55 -6.81
CA SER A 84 -5.90 -11.92 -8.00
C SER A 84 -4.42 -11.53 -7.78
N ILE A 85 -4.11 -10.93 -6.63
CA ILE A 85 -2.74 -10.56 -6.24
C ILE A 85 -1.88 -11.81 -6.13
N ASN A 86 -2.33 -12.82 -5.38
CA ASN A 86 -1.54 -14.03 -5.12
C ASN A 86 -1.36 -14.88 -6.37
N GLN A 87 -2.36 -14.97 -7.26
CA GLN A 87 -2.22 -15.69 -8.53
C GLN A 87 -1.08 -15.10 -9.38
N VAL A 88 -1.03 -13.77 -9.49
CA VAL A 88 0.00 -13.07 -10.26
C VAL A 88 1.36 -13.19 -9.56
N SER A 89 1.39 -12.95 -8.24
CA SER A 89 2.62 -13.10 -7.45
C SER A 89 3.19 -14.52 -7.53
N GLN A 90 2.35 -15.55 -7.46
CA GLN A 90 2.79 -16.94 -7.57
C GLN A 90 3.41 -17.24 -8.93
N ARG A 91 2.84 -16.72 -10.03
CA ARG A 91 3.43 -16.86 -11.37
C ARG A 91 4.77 -16.13 -11.49
N LEU A 92 4.86 -14.94 -10.92
CA LEU A 92 6.00 -14.03 -11.13
C LEU A 92 7.16 -14.23 -10.14
N GLU A 93 6.87 -14.65 -8.91
CA GLU A 93 7.83 -14.76 -7.80
C GLU A 93 7.78 -16.11 -7.07
N GLY A 94 6.80 -16.97 -7.37
CA GLY A 94 6.66 -18.27 -6.72
C GLY A 94 6.17 -18.22 -5.27
N LYS A 95 5.64 -17.08 -4.82
CA LYS A 95 5.12 -16.88 -3.46
C LYS A 95 3.83 -16.06 -3.44
N GLU A 96 3.07 -16.23 -2.37
CA GLU A 96 1.95 -15.36 -2.01
C GLU A 96 2.45 -14.14 -1.21
N ILE A 97 1.81 -12.99 -1.45
CA ILE A 97 2.15 -11.70 -0.80
C ILE A 97 0.95 -11.09 -0.06
N ALA A 98 -0.27 -11.46 -0.44
CA ALA A 98 -1.50 -11.12 0.25
C ALA A 98 -1.93 -12.32 1.12
N THR A 99 -1.25 -12.54 2.25
CA THR A 99 -1.44 -13.75 3.07
C THR A 99 -2.36 -13.55 4.26
N GLU A 100 -2.51 -12.32 4.75
CA GLU A 100 -3.33 -12.01 5.92
C GLU A 100 -4.82 -12.22 5.64
N PRO A 101 -5.60 -12.69 6.63
CA PRO A 101 -7.06 -12.64 6.57
C PRO A 101 -7.54 -11.18 6.60
N ASP A 102 -8.76 -10.97 6.09
CA ASP A 102 -9.39 -9.65 6.00
C ASP A 102 -8.48 -8.64 5.30
N TRP A 103 -7.88 -9.06 4.18
CA TRP A 103 -6.78 -8.31 3.57
C TRP A 103 -7.19 -6.88 3.19
N TRP A 104 -6.49 -5.91 3.78
CA TRP A 104 -6.55 -4.49 3.41
C TRP A 104 -5.15 -3.92 3.22
N GLY A 105 -4.89 -3.30 2.06
CA GLY A 105 -3.58 -2.74 1.72
C GLY A 105 -3.11 -1.69 2.74
N LEU A 106 -1.85 -1.75 3.17
CA LEU A 106 -1.25 -0.81 4.14
C LEU A 106 -0.38 0.24 3.44
N GLU A 107 -0.58 1.51 3.76
CA GLU A 107 0.26 2.63 3.31
C GLU A 107 1.15 3.06 4.48
N VAL A 108 2.34 2.48 4.54
CA VAL A 108 3.34 2.84 5.55
C VAL A 108 3.92 4.21 5.22
N TYR A 109 3.88 5.12 6.19
CA TYR A 109 4.45 6.45 6.03
C TYR A 109 5.95 6.37 5.79
N MET A 110 6.39 7.03 4.72
CA MET A 110 7.81 7.25 4.44
C MET A 110 8.06 8.75 4.52
N PRO A 111 8.84 9.23 5.51
CA PRO A 111 9.13 10.66 5.62
C PRO A 111 9.78 11.13 4.32
N LYS A 112 9.31 12.28 3.80
CA LYS A 112 9.89 12.90 2.61
C LYS A 112 11.37 13.12 2.87
N ARG A 113 12.24 12.36 2.20
CA ARG A 113 13.68 12.64 2.23
C ARG A 113 13.90 14.02 1.64
N LEU A 114 14.50 14.94 2.41
CA LEU A 114 14.96 16.21 1.90
C LEU A 114 15.80 15.94 0.65
N ALA A 115 15.49 16.61 -0.46
CA ALA A 115 16.31 16.60 -1.65
C ALA A 115 17.65 17.30 -1.35
N GLY A 116 18.59 16.55 -0.76
CA GLY A 116 19.98 16.93 -0.56
C GLY A 116 20.85 16.05 -1.45
N LYS A 117 21.85 16.66 -2.10
CA LYS A 117 22.71 16.06 -3.14
C LYS A 117 23.06 14.59 -2.86
N THR A 118 22.26 13.66 -3.38
CA THR A 118 22.71 12.29 -3.66
C THR A 118 23.89 12.47 -4.60
N ARG A 119 25.11 12.12 -4.15
CA ARG A 119 26.28 12.14 -5.03
C ARG A 119 25.94 11.29 -6.24
N MET A 120 25.81 11.97 -7.37
CA MET A 120 25.41 11.42 -8.65
C MET A 120 26.38 10.29 -9.03
N GLY A 121 25.88 9.06 -9.10
CA GLY A 121 26.35 8.16 -10.15
C GLY A 121 25.97 8.77 -11.50
N LYS A 122 26.73 8.46 -12.55
CA LYS A 122 26.66 9.08 -13.89
C LYS A 122 25.30 9.00 -14.62
N LEU A 123 24.29 8.36 -14.05
CA LEU A 123 22.92 8.42 -14.54
C LEU A 123 22.04 8.96 -13.41
N GLY A 124 21.51 10.17 -13.61
CA GLY A 124 20.52 10.77 -12.72
C GLY A 124 19.40 9.76 -12.46
N GLN A 125 19.19 9.42 -11.19
CA GLN A 125 18.22 8.41 -10.79
C GLN A 125 16.80 8.89 -11.08
N PHE A 126 16.26 8.50 -12.23
CA PHE A 126 14.82 8.36 -12.39
C PHE A 126 14.37 7.23 -11.45
N GLY A 127 13.55 7.56 -10.45
CA GLY A 127 12.89 6.54 -9.65
C GLY A 127 11.93 5.79 -10.56
N VAL A 128 12.25 4.54 -10.89
CA VAL A 128 11.32 3.69 -11.61
C VAL A 128 10.28 3.22 -10.59
N ASN A 129 9.08 3.79 -10.64
CA ASN A 129 7.95 3.32 -9.85
C ASN A 129 7.42 2.04 -10.51
N LEU A 130 7.95 0.88 -10.11
CA LEU A 130 7.46 -0.40 -10.60
C LEU A 130 6.01 -0.62 -10.13
N ILE A 131 5.19 -1.28 -10.94
CA ILE A 131 3.82 -1.66 -10.55
C ILE A 131 3.88 -2.52 -9.27
N GLU A 132 4.94 -3.32 -9.14
CA GLU A 132 5.21 -4.18 -7.99
C GLU A 132 5.73 -3.43 -6.75
N ASP A 133 6.25 -2.21 -6.93
CA ASP A 133 6.78 -1.39 -5.82
C ASP A 133 5.70 -0.58 -5.10
N LYS A 134 4.45 -0.66 -5.58
CA LYS A 134 3.32 -0.04 -4.90
C LYS A 134 3.25 -0.57 -3.47
N GLY A 135 3.27 0.33 -2.48
CA GLY A 135 3.38 -0.02 -1.06
C GLY A 135 2.35 -1.06 -0.59
N ILE A 136 1.18 -1.08 -1.21
CA ILE A 136 0.08 -2.00 -0.91
C ILE A 136 0.37 -3.47 -1.28
N LEU A 137 1.30 -3.70 -2.21
CA LEU A 137 1.73 -5.02 -2.69
C LEU A 137 3.02 -5.48 -2.01
N LYS A 138 3.59 -4.67 -1.10
CA LYS A 138 4.80 -5.05 -0.40
C LYS A 138 4.51 -6.12 0.65
N ASP A 139 5.47 -7.01 0.80
CA ASP A 139 5.50 -7.98 1.88
C ASP A 139 5.38 -7.28 3.24
N ARG A 140 4.51 -7.78 4.11
CA ARG A 140 4.12 -7.12 5.37
C ARG A 140 5.12 -7.34 6.50
N THR A 141 6.40 -7.46 6.18
CA THR A 141 7.42 -7.92 7.13
C THR A 141 7.92 -6.80 8.05
N ARG A 142 7.76 -7.03 9.37
CA ARG A 142 8.50 -6.40 10.50
C ARG A 142 8.46 -4.89 10.68
N SER A 143 7.86 -4.12 9.77
CA SER A 143 7.73 -2.68 9.94
C SER A 143 6.75 -2.35 11.07
N THR A 144 7.05 -1.26 11.76
CA THR A 144 6.24 -0.63 12.80
C THR A 144 6.11 0.87 12.56
N ALA A 145 6.49 1.38 11.39
CA ALA A 145 6.34 2.79 11.06
C ALA A 145 4.84 3.18 11.00
N PRO A 146 4.46 4.44 11.27
CA PRO A 146 3.06 4.84 11.30
C PRO A 146 2.40 4.64 9.92
N LEU A 147 1.10 4.39 9.94
CA LEU A 147 0.30 4.25 8.72
C LEU A 147 -0.35 5.57 8.33
N VAL A 148 -0.36 5.87 7.04
CA VAL A 148 -1.09 7.05 6.55
C VAL A 148 -2.58 6.76 6.61
N LEU A 149 -3.32 7.59 7.36
CA LEU A 149 -4.77 7.53 7.43
C LEU A 149 -5.37 8.18 6.19
N ARG A 150 -6.29 7.49 5.53
CA ARG A 150 -6.97 7.97 4.33
C ARG A 150 -8.48 7.88 4.49
N ASP A 151 -9.18 8.43 3.52
CA ASP A 151 -10.58 8.12 3.29
C ASP A 151 -10.67 6.70 2.70
N ALA A 152 -11.37 5.79 3.38
CA ALA A 152 -11.47 4.38 2.97
C ALA A 152 -12.08 4.19 1.58
N LEU A 153 -13.07 5.00 1.19
CA LEU A 153 -13.75 4.85 -0.10
C LEU A 153 -12.87 5.31 -1.25
N ARG A 154 -12.15 6.43 -1.04
CA ARG A 154 -11.13 6.87 -2.00
C ARG A 154 -10.03 5.83 -2.13
N ARG A 155 -9.57 5.27 -1.00
CA ARG A 155 -8.52 4.26 -0.94
C ARG A 155 -8.95 2.96 -1.62
N PHE A 156 -10.20 2.55 -1.45
CA PHE A 156 -10.80 1.41 -2.14
C PHE A 156 -10.66 1.53 -3.66
N SER A 157 -11.04 2.68 -4.24
CA SER A 157 -10.92 2.91 -5.70
C SER A 157 -9.47 2.89 -6.19
N VAL A 158 -8.54 3.44 -5.39
CA VAL A 158 -7.10 3.39 -5.68
C VAL A 158 -6.58 1.95 -5.64
N PHE A 159 -7.03 1.15 -4.68
CA PHE A 159 -6.63 -0.24 -4.53
C PHE A 159 -7.16 -1.09 -5.67
N GLU A 160 -8.44 -0.97 -6.01
CA GLU A 160 -9.06 -1.64 -7.16
C GLU A 160 -8.24 -1.39 -8.44
N SER A 161 -7.95 -0.11 -8.73
CA SER A 161 -7.19 0.27 -9.92
C SER A 161 -5.76 -0.30 -9.89
N ALA A 162 -5.10 -0.23 -8.73
CA ALA A 162 -3.73 -0.71 -8.58
C ALA A 162 -3.63 -2.23 -8.70
N ILE A 163 -4.62 -2.97 -8.19
CA ILE A 163 -4.69 -4.44 -8.26
C ILE A 163 -5.02 -4.88 -9.68
N ALA A 164 -5.96 -4.22 -10.36
CA ALA A 164 -6.27 -4.49 -11.75
C ALA A 164 -5.05 -4.26 -12.65
N GLU A 165 -4.31 -3.17 -12.43
CA GLU A 165 -3.06 -2.89 -13.14
C GLU A 165 -1.99 -3.96 -12.86
N TYR A 166 -1.81 -4.35 -11.60
CA TYR A 166 -0.88 -5.43 -11.25
C TYR A 166 -1.26 -6.75 -11.92
N ALA A 167 -2.54 -7.14 -11.85
CA ALA A 167 -3.02 -8.38 -12.41
C ALA A 167 -2.92 -8.43 -13.94
N GLY A 168 -3.18 -7.31 -14.62
CA GLY A 168 -3.16 -7.22 -16.07
C GLY A 168 -1.79 -6.95 -16.69
N MET A 169 -0.92 -6.20 -16.00
CA MET A 169 0.29 -5.64 -16.61
C MET A 169 1.61 -6.09 -16.00
N ALA A 170 1.64 -6.69 -14.80
CA ALA A 170 2.90 -6.99 -14.12
C ALA A 170 3.80 -7.93 -14.94
N GLU A 171 3.24 -8.98 -15.51
CA GLU A 171 3.97 -9.98 -16.30
C GLU A 171 4.59 -9.40 -17.58
N ALA A 172 3.76 -8.74 -18.41
CA ALA A 172 4.23 -8.07 -19.62
C ALA A 172 5.27 -6.99 -19.31
N SER A 173 5.10 -6.26 -18.21
CA SER A 173 6.04 -5.24 -17.76
C SER A 173 7.37 -5.85 -17.32
N ARG A 174 7.38 -7.00 -16.63
CA ARG A 174 8.61 -7.74 -16.30
C ARG A 174 9.33 -8.22 -17.56
N THR A 175 8.61 -8.90 -18.46
CA THR A 175 9.19 -9.41 -19.71
C THR A 175 9.81 -8.30 -20.54
N SER A 176 9.13 -7.17 -20.69
CA SER A 176 9.65 -6.01 -21.41
C SER A 176 10.93 -5.44 -20.76
N ARG A 177 10.96 -5.35 -19.42
CA ARG A 177 12.16 -4.92 -18.67
C ARG A 177 13.31 -5.90 -18.82
N THR A 178 13.06 -7.21 -18.72
CA THR A 178 14.08 -8.24 -18.94
C THR A 178 14.67 -8.13 -20.34
N LEU A 179 13.83 -7.94 -21.36
CA LEU A 179 14.25 -7.77 -22.75
C LEU A 179 15.13 -6.53 -22.93
N LEU A 180 14.73 -5.38 -22.37
CA LEU A 180 15.46 -4.12 -22.49
C LEU A 180 16.79 -4.11 -21.70
N ASN A 181 16.87 -4.88 -20.63
CA ASN A 181 18.05 -4.98 -19.78
C ASN A 181 18.96 -6.18 -20.14
N ASP A 182 18.54 -7.06 -21.05
CA ASP A 182 19.37 -8.16 -21.54
C ASP A 182 20.59 -7.57 -22.29
N PRO A 183 21.83 -7.85 -21.87
CA PRO A 183 23.03 -7.25 -22.46
C PRO A 183 23.20 -7.58 -23.95
N THR A 184 22.75 -8.76 -24.39
CA THR A 184 22.84 -9.21 -25.78
C THR A 184 21.89 -8.42 -26.66
N ILE A 185 20.66 -8.23 -26.20
CA ILE A 185 19.64 -7.46 -26.90
C ILE A 185 19.97 -5.97 -26.87
N ALA A 186 20.41 -5.47 -25.71
CA ALA A 186 20.90 -4.11 -25.55
C ALA A 186 22.04 -3.80 -26.54
N THR A 187 23.04 -4.68 -26.63
CA THR A 187 24.15 -4.52 -27.58
C THR A 187 23.69 -4.57 -29.03
N ALA A 188 22.75 -5.45 -29.38
CA ALA A 188 22.20 -5.56 -30.73
C ALA A 188 21.35 -4.34 -31.13
N LEU A 189 20.57 -3.77 -30.20
CA LEU A 189 19.82 -2.53 -30.40
C LEU A 189 20.77 -1.35 -30.56
N ASP A 190 21.84 -1.31 -29.76
CA ASP A 190 22.83 -0.24 -29.82
C ASP A 190 23.60 -0.26 -31.16
N GLN A 191 23.95 -1.46 -31.66
CA GLN A 191 24.57 -1.66 -32.97
C GLN A 191 23.67 -1.27 -34.15
N LYS A 192 22.35 -1.33 -33.98
CA LYS A 192 21.36 -0.91 -34.99
C LYS A 192 20.98 0.58 -34.91
N GLY A 193 21.59 1.34 -34.00
CA GLY A 193 21.38 2.78 -33.89
C GLY A 193 20.15 3.21 -33.07
N TYR A 194 19.51 2.28 -32.33
CA TYR A 194 18.34 2.59 -31.48
C TYR A 194 18.72 3.15 -30.10
N ASN A 195 19.93 3.70 -29.96
CA ASN A 195 20.48 4.25 -28.72
C ASN A 195 19.58 5.30 -28.04
N GLU A 196 18.77 6.02 -28.84
CA GLU A 196 17.89 7.08 -28.33
C GLU A 196 16.61 6.57 -27.68
N VAL A 197 16.18 5.33 -27.96
CA VAL A 197 15.00 4.72 -27.36
C VAL A 197 15.25 4.31 -25.90
N ARG A 198 16.52 4.24 -25.48
CA ARG A 198 16.97 3.88 -24.13
C ARG A 198 17.33 5.07 -23.22
N LYS A 199 17.35 6.30 -23.75
CA LYS A 199 17.62 7.52 -22.97
C LYS A 199 16.36 8.02 -22.29
#